data_AF-A0A259S579-F1
#
_entry.id   AF-A0A259S579-F1
#
_cell.length_a   1.000
_cell.length_b   1.000
_cell.length_c   1.000
_cell.angle_alpha   90.00
_cell.angle_beta   90.00
_cell.angle_gamma   90.00
#
_symmetry.space_group_name_H-M   'P 1'
#
loop_
_entity.id
_entity.type
_entity.pdbx_description
1 polymer ?
#
loop_
_entity_poly.entity_id
_entity_poly.type
_entity_poly.pdbx_seq_one_letter_code
_entity_poly.pdbx_strand_id
1 'polypeptide(L)'
;MHTKLFDYTLPPELIAHRPIEPREHARLLVLEKEHTPNDLRECRIADFPDLLHPGDLLILNNTRVIPARVFGHKASGGKIEVLIERLQDGFSAWCHIRASKSPAPGTMLHMDGQATLTVKNRQDALFLVELTPDSLNPDVLTWLNRAGHMPLPPYIDRADDAQDFQPVRVDNIQEHTMHSEWLNVPEETVAAIDATRERGGRVVCVGTTALRAIETAARENPTAAAQRRIAPYQGDTRLFLYPGQPVHVTDALLTNFHLPQSTLLMLVSALAGRERILAAYDYAVRAGFRFFSYGDAMFIPVNQSIAPAGAEQSHAI
;
A
#
# COMPACT_ATOMS: atom_id res chain seq x y z
N MET A 1 14.61 6.52 16.31
CA MET A 1 15.53 5.46 15.80
C MET A 1 16.23 6.01 14.56
N HIS A 2 17.54 5.88 14.40
CA HIS A 2 18.27 6.53 13.30
C HIS A 2 18.27 5.69 12.01
N THR A 3 18.10 6.31 10.84
CA THR A 3 18.16 5.67 9.51
C THR A 3 19.43 4.85 9.24
N LYS A 4 20.59 5.29 9.75
CA LYS A 4 21.88 4.59 9.64
C LYS A 4 21.88 3.19 10.25
N LEU A 5 20.92 2.87 11.11
CA LEU A 5 20.74 1.53 11.67
C LEU A 5 20.25 0.52 10.62
N PHE A 6 19.81 0.98 9.45
CA PHE A 6 19.31 0.19 8.32
C PHE A 6 20.21 0.37 7.10
N ASP A 7 21.50 0.58 7.32
CA ASP A 7 22.48 0.69 6.25
C ASP A 7 23.15 -0.66 5.98
N TYR A 8 23.50 -0.90 4.71
CA TYR A 8 24.29 -2.05 4.28
C TYR A 8 24.96 -1.72 2.93
N THR A 9 26.06 -2.41 2.61
CA THR A 9 26.75 -2.20 1.34
C THR A 9 26.04 -2.94 0.21
N LEU A 10 25.47 -2.19 -0.73
CA LEU A 10 24.87 -2.71 -1.96
C LEU A 10 25.71 -2.32 -3.18
N PRO A 11 26.42 -3.26 -3.81
CA PRO A 11 27.10 -3.01 -5.08
C PRO A 11 26.09 -2.59 -6.18
N PRO A 12 26.33 -1.50 -6.93
CA PRO A 12 25.39 -1.01 -7.94
C PRO A 12 25.03 -2.05 -9.02
N GLU A 13 25.95 -2.95 -9.35
CA GLU A 13 25.76 -4.03 -10.32
C GLU A 13 24.71 -5.07 -9.92
N LEU A 14 24.37 -5.14 -8.62
CA LEU A 14 23.30 -6.03 -8.14
C LEU A 14 21.91 -5.39 -8.26
N ILE A 15 21.80 -4.10 -8.60
CA ILE A 15 20.51 -3.44 -8.81
C ILE A 15 19.96 -3.82 -10.19
N ALA A 16 18.83 -4.53 -10.23
CA ALA A 16 18.25 -4.97 -11.48
C ALA A 16 17.52 -3.84 -12.22
N HIS A 17 17.86 -3.65 -13.50
CA HIS A 17 17.20 -2.68 -14.39
C HIS A 17 16.11 -3.29 -15.29
N ARG A 18 16.05 -4.63 -15.40
CA ARG A 18 15.06 -5.36 -16.20
C ARG A 18 14.72 -6.68 -15.52
N PRO A 19 13.47 -7.16 -15.56
CA PRO A 19 13.10 -8.42 -14.94
C PRO A 19 13.80 -9.59 -15.62
N ILE A 20 13.94 -10.70 -14.91
CA ILE A 20 14.29 -11.98 -15.54
C ILE A 20 13.08 -12.52 -16.30
N GLU A 21 13.32 -13.19 -17.41
CA GLU A 21 12.28 -13.82 -18.23
C GLU A 21 12.66 -15.29 -18.50
N PRO A 22 11.80 -16.27 -18.20
CA PRO A 22 10.49 -16.16 -17.51
C PRO A 22 10.58 -15.63 -16.08
N ARG A 23 9.54 -14.91 -15.62
CA ARG A 23 9.53 -14.29 -14.27
C ARG A 23 9.63 -15.31 -13.14
N GLU A 24 9.08 -16.51 -13.30
CA GLU A 24 9.17 -17.55 -12.27
C GLU A 24 10.60 -18.06 -12.02
N HIS A 25 11.57 -17.72 -12.87
CA HIS A 25 12.99 -18.04 -12.67
C HIS A 25 13.71 -17.11 -11.71
N ALA A 26 13.09 -15.99 -11.30
CA ALA A 26 13.65 -15.13 -10.27
C ALA A 26 13.91 -15.92 -8.99
N ARG A 27 15.01 -15.60 -8.30
CA ARG A 27 15.36 -16.27 -7.04
C ARG A 27 14.42 -15.78 -5.94
N LEU A 28 14.22 -16.64 -4.95
CA LEU A 28 13.42 -16.38 -3.77
C LEU A 28 14.24 -16.76 -2.54
N LEU A 29 14.57 -15.77 -1.71
CA LEU A 29 15.18 -15.99 -0.40
C LEU A 29 14.09 -16.14 0.67
N VAL A 30 14.05 -17.27 1.34
CA VAL A 30 13.07 -17.56 2.39
C VAL A 30 13.74 -17.40 3.73
N LEU A 31 13.09 -16.63 4.61
CA LEU A 31 13.52 -16.43 5.99
C LEU A 31 12.76 -17.43 6.89
N GLU A 32 13.41 -18.47 7.40
CA GLU A 32 12.73 -19.62 8.03
C GLU A 32 12.25 -19.34 9.47
N LYS A 33 11.01 -19.66 9.85
CA LYS A 33 10.39 -19.14 11.10
C LYS A 33 11.21 -19.32 12.39
N GLU A 34 11.98 -20.38 12.55
CA GLU A 34 12.76 -20.67 13.75
C GLU A 34 14.23 -20.92 13.40
N HIS A 35 15.15 -20.58 14.32
CA HIS A 35 16.59 -20.87 14.33
C HIS A 35 17.52 -19.78 13.74
N THR A 36 17.89 -18.82 14.58
CA THR A 36 19.05 -17.92 14.37
C THR A 36 18.95 -16.92 13.19
N PRO A 37 19.78 -15.86 13.15
CA PRO A 37 19.80 -14.92 12.03
C PRO A 37 20.13 -15.52 10.65
N ASN A 38 20.62 -16.76 10.60
CA ASN A 38 21.19 -17.38 9.40
C ASN A 38 20.34 -18.51 8.80
N ASP A 39 19.15 -18.81 9.33
CA ASP A 39 18.29 -19.83 8.71
C ASP A 39 17.56 -19.24 7.50
N LEU A 40 18.22 -19.44 6.37
CA LEU A 40 17.88 -18.92 5.05
C LEU A 40 17.79 -20.09 4.09
N ARG A 41 16.71 -20.13 3.31
CA ARG A 41 16.54 -21.08 2.23
C ARG A 41 16.48 -20.36 0.90
N GLU A 42 17.33 -20.77 -0.03
CA GLU A 42 17.26 -20.31 -1.42
C GLU A 42 16.33 -21.22 -2.23
N CYS A 43 15.40 -20.61 -2.96
CA CYS A 43 14.56 -21.28 -3.94
C CYS A 43 14.27 -20.31 -5.10
N ARG A 44 13.28 -20.62 -5.95
CA ARG A 44 12.80 -19.73 -7.01
C ARG A 44 11.37 -19.30 -6.75
N ILE A 45 10.93 -18.27 -7.46
CA ILE A 45 9.51 -17.87 -7.48
C ILE A 45 8.62 -19.03 -7.93
N ALA A 46 9.09 -19.88 -8.86
CA ALA A 46 8.39 -21.10 -9.27
C ALA A 46 8.06 -22.05 -8.10
N ASP A 47 8.89 -22.05 -7.05
CA ASP A 47 8.73 -22.91 -5.86
C ASP A 47 7.87 -22.24 -4.77
N PHE A 48 7.39 -21.01 -4.99
CA PHE A 48 6.57 -20.29 -4.02
C PHE A 48 5.31 -21.06 -3.59
N PRO A 49 4.57 -21.76 -4.48
CA PRO A 49 3.43 -22.57 -4.06
C PRO A 49 3.78 -23.63 -3.00
N ASP A 50 4.99 -24.16 -3.00
CA ASP A 50 5.44 -25.18 -2.03
C ASP A 50 5.73 -24.60 -0.64
N LEU A 51 5.81 -23.27 -0.51
CA LEU A 51 5.93 -22.57 0.76
C LEU A 51 4.57 -22.34 1.44
N LEU A 52 3.47 -22.57 0.71
CA LEU A 52 2.10 -22.33 1.18
C LEU A 52 1.49 -23.61 1.75
N HIS A 53 0.56 -23.44 2.68
CA HIS A 53 -0.24 -24.54 3.21
C HIS A 53 -1.68 -24.42 2.70
N PRO A 54 -2.39 -25.55 2.51
CA PRO A 54 -3.83 -25.52 2.28
C PRO A 54 -4.53 -24.67 3.35
N GLY A 55 -5.31 -23.70 2.91
CA GLY A 55 -6.01 -22.77 3.78
C GLY A 55 -5.31 -21.41 3.97
N ASP A 56 -4.08 -21.22 3.49
CA ASP A 56 -3.48 -19.89 3.43
C ASP A 56 -4.25 -18.97 2.46
N LEU A 57 -4.22 -17.67 2.75
CA LEU A 57 -4.81 -16.62 1.92
C LEU A 57 -3.71 -15.71 1.39
N LEU A 58 -3.61 -15.59 0.07
CA LEU A 58 -2.76 -14.60 -0.59
C LEU A 58 -3.55 -13.30 -0.78
N ILE A 59 -3.03 -12.20 -0.25
CA ILE A 59 -3.55 -10.85 -0.50
C ILE A 59 -2.67 -10.19 -1.56
N LEU A 60 -3.27 -9.93 -2.72
CA LEU A 60 -2.60 -9.23 -3.82
C LEU A 60 -3.13 -7.81 -3.93
N ASN A 61 -2.24 -6.86 -4.15
CA ASN A 61 -2.64 -5.52 -4.54
C ASN A 61 -3.09 -5.54 -6.01
N ASN A 62 -4.34 -5.18 -6.26
CA ASN A 62 -4.83 -4.92 -7.61
C ASN A 62 -4.72 -3.42 -7.89
N THR A 63 -3.58 -2.99 -8.44
CA THR A 63 -3.40 -1.58 -8.85
C THR A 63 -4.35 -1.26 -9.98
N ARG A 64 -5.43 -0.53 -9.67
CA ARG A 64 -6.33 0.06 -10.67
C ARG A 64 -6.10 1.55 -10.69
N VAL A 65 -5.80 2.10 -11.87
CA VAL A 65 -5.92 3.54 -12.05
C VAL A 65 -7.41 3.86 -12.03
N ILE A 66 -7.85 4.59 -11.02
CA ILE A 66 -9.22 5.08 -10.96
C ILE A 66 -9.37 6.08 -12.10
N PRO A 67 -10.37 5.93 -13.00
CA PRO A 67 -10.59 6.83 -14.12
C PRO A 67 -11.17 8.17 -13.62
N ALA A 68 -10.37 8.92 -12.87
CA ALA A 68 -10.82 10.03 -12.05
C ALA A 68 -11.18 11.31 -12.84
N ARG A 69 -11.01 11.29 -14.18
CA ARG A 69 -11.37 12.40 -15.06
C ARG A 69 -12.79 12.23 -15.57
N VAL A 70 -13.71 13.12 -15.19
CA VAL A 70 -15.12 13.06 -15.58
C VAL A 70 -15.53 14.34 -16.29
N PHE A 71 -16.36 14.22 -17.32
CA PHE A 71 -16.92 15.35 -18.04
C PHE A 71 -18.33 15.66 -17.57
N GLY A 72 -18.76 16.90 -17.80
CA GLY A 72 -20.07 17.36 -17.39
C GLY A 72 -20.38 18.76 -17.87
N HIS A 73 -21.40 19.36 -17.26
CA HIS A 73 -21.86 20.70 -17.57
C HIS A 73 -22.39 21.41 -16.32
N LYS A 74 -22.31 22.75 -16.34
CA LYS A 74 -23.06 23.61 -15.40
C LYS A 74 -24.54 23.60 -15.75
N ALA A 75 -25.40 23.97 -14.81
CA ALA A 75 -26.81 24.25 -15.09
C ALA A 75 -27.02 25.25 -16.26
N SER A 76 -26.07 26.16 -16.49
CA SER A 76 -26.06 27.08 -17.64
C SER A 76 -25.69 26.45 -18.99
N GLY A 77 -25.45 25.14 -19.06
CA GLY A 77 -24.99 24.41 -20.26
C GLY A 77 -23.49 24.49 -20.56
N GLY A 78 -22.71 25.22 -19.76
CA GLY A 78 -21.25 25.35 -20.00
C GLY A 78 -20.51 24.06 -19.65
N LYS A 79 -19.74 23.51 -20.61
CA LYS A 79 -18.94 22.28 -20.44
C LYS A 79 -17.92 22.42 -19.32
N ILE A 80 -17.73 21.33 -18.57
CA ILE A 80 -16.75 21.20 -17.51
C ILE A 80 -16.03 19.85 -17.62
N GLU A 81 -14.75 19.86 -17.30
CA GLU A 81 -13.93 18.69 -17.03
C GLU A 81 -13.50 18.73 -15.56
N VAL A 82 -13.73 17.65 -14.83
CA VAL A 82 -13.34 17.48 -13.42
C VAL A 82 -12.34 16.34 -13.32
N LEU A 83 -11.19 16.58 -12.68
CA LEU A 83 -10.24 15.53 -12.31
C LEU A 83 -10.28 15.39 -10.79
N ILE A 84 -10.85 14.30 -10.30
CA ILE A 84 -10.84 13.96 -8.88
C ILE A 84 -9.41 13.59 -8.47
N GLU A 85 -8.86 14.30 -7.49
CA GLU A 85 -7.51 14.03 -6.97
C GLU A 85 -7.58 13.18 -5.70
N ARG A 86 -8.49 13.55 -4.79
CA ARG A 86 -8.60 12.89 -3.48
C ARG A 86 -10.04 12.90 -2.99
N LEU A 87 -10.54 11.74 -2.59
CA LEU A 87 -11.83 11.61 -1.90
C LEU A 87 -11.67 11.93 -0.41
N GLN A 88 -12.70 12.51 0.18
CA GLN A 88 -12.83 12.81 1.59
C GLN A 88 -14.19 12.30 2.07
N ASP A 89 -14.19 11.46 3.11
CA ASP A 89 -15.38 10.99 3.81
C ASP A 89 -16.46 10.35 2.90
N GLY A 90 -16.05 9.79 1.76
CA GLY A 90 -16.93 9.11 0.80
C GLY A 90 -17.81 10.02 -0.07
N PHE A 91 -18.13 11.25 0.37
CA PHE A 91 -19.05 12.17 -0.34
C PHE A 91 -18.48 13.57 -0.58
N SER A 92 -17.21 13.79 -0.27
CA SER A 92 -16.50 15.01 -0.64
C SER A 92 -15.24 14.67 -1.42
N ALA A 93 -14.76 15.60 -2.24
CA ALA A 93 -13.52 15.40 -2.97
C ALA A 93 -12.79 16.71 -3.24
N TRP A 94 -11.46 16.63 -3.24
CA TRP A 94 -10.60 17.63 -3.85
C TRP A 94 -10.40 17.29 -5.31
N CYS A 95 -10.61 18.26 -6.19
CA CYS A 95 -10.52 18.08 -7.63
C CYS A 95 -10.00 19.31 -8.36
N HIS A 96 -9.43 19.09 -9.54
CA HIS A 96 -9.24 20.15 -10.51
C HIS A 96 -10.50 20.30 -11.36
N ILE A 97 -10.90 21.55 -11.61
CA ILE A 97 -12.04 21.85 -12.48
C ILE A 97 -11.56 22.74 -13.63
N ARG A 98 -11.64 22.22 -14.86
CA ARG A 98 -11.42 22.99 -16.09
C ARG A 98 -12.77 23.43 -16.64
N ALA A 99 -12.95 24.74 -16.74
CA ALA A 99 -14.13 25.39 -17.31
C ALA A 99 -13.74 26.75 -17.91
N SER A 100 -14.48 27.23 -18.92
CA SER A 100 -14.22 28.57 -19.52
C SER A 100 -14.36 29.71 -18.51
N LYS A 101 -15.31 29.57 -17.58
CA LYS A 101 -15.45 30.45 -16.42
C LYS A 101 -15.50 29.57 -15.18
N SER A 102 -14.53 29.76 -14.29
CA SER A 102 -14.42 29.00 -13.03
C SER A 102 -15.72 29.07 -12.24
N PRO A 103 -16.21 27.93 -11.71
CA PRO A 103 -17.40 27.91 -10.88
C PRO A 103 -17.13 28.56 -9.52
N ALA A 104 -18.11 29.28 -9.00
CA ALA A 104 -18.09 29.85 -7.65
C ALA A 104 -18.59 28.81 -6.62
N PRO A 105 -18.29 28.99 -5.32
CA PRO A 105 -18.97 28.25 -4.26
C PRO A 105 -20.50 28.26 -4.42
N GLY A 106 -21.15 27.13 -4.16
CA GLY A 106 -22.58 26.90 -4.39
C GLY A 106 -22.96 26.48 -5.82
N THR A 107 -22.02 26.51 -6.77
CA THR A 107 -22.33 26.10 -8.16
C THR A 107 -22.55 24.59 -8.22
N MET A 108 -23.69 24.20 -8.82
CA MET A 108 -24.03 22.80 -9.09
C MET A 108 -23.51 22.36 -10.46
N LEU A 109 -22.88 21.20 -10.50
CA LEU A 109 -22.27 20.57 -11.66
C LEU A 109 -22.95 19.24 -11.93
N HIS A 110 -23.42 19.05 -13.16
CA HIS A 110 -24.01 17.79 -13.61
C HIS A 110 -22.96 17.03 -14.42
N MET A 111 -22.59 15.86 -13.94
CA MET A 111 -21.56 15.03 -14.57
C MET A 111 -22.18 13.90 -15.37
N ASP A 112 -21.40 13.41 -16.32
CA ASP A 112 -21.68 12.17 -17.01
C ASP A 112 -21.87 11.04 -15.98
N GLY A 113 -22.74 10.08 -16.30
CA GLY A 113 -23.16 9.04 -15.36
C GLY A 113 -24.11 9.52 -14.26
N GLN A 114 -24.77 10.66 -14.47
CA GLN A 114 -25.85 11.24 -13.65
C GLN A 114 -25.45 11.74 -12.25
N ALA A 115 -24.16 11.79 -11.94
CA ALA A 115 -23.69 12.33 -10.68
C ALA A 115 -23.84 13.86 -10.63
N THR A 116 -24.16 14.37 -9.45
CA THR A 116 -24.25 15.80 -9.17
C THR A 116 -23.21 16.19 -8.12
N LEU A 117 -22.47 17.26 -8.40
CA LEU A 117 -21.48 17.81 -7.48
C LEU A 117 -21.80 19.27 -7.18
N THR A 118 -21.57 19.68 -5.94
CA THR A 118 -21.71 21.07 -5.50
C THR A 118 -20.35 21.60 -5.10
N VAL A 119 -19.91 22.70 -5.72
CA VAL A 119 -18.66 23.37 -5.35
C VAL A 119 -18.83 24.00 -3.96
N LYS A 120 -17.99 23.62 -3.01
CA LYS A 120 -18.03 24.14 -1.64
C LYS A 120 -17.01 25.25 -1.42
N ASN A 121 -15.77 25.01 -1.80
CA ASN A 121 -14.68 25.95 -1.61
C ASN A 121 -13.62 25.76 -2.71
N ARG A 122 -12.67 26.70 -2.77
CA ARG A 122 -11.49 26.62 -3.61
C ARG A 122 -10.26 26.99 -2.79
N GLN A 123 -9.23 26.16 -2.89
CA GLN A 123 -7.91 26.42 -2.34
C GLN A 123 -6.89 26.30 -3.48
N ASP A 124 -6.31 27.42 -3.88
CA ASP A 124 -5.39 27.54 -5.02
C ASP A 124 -5.95 26.94 -6.33
N ALA A 125 -5.35 25.85 -6.79
CA ALA A 125 -5.73 25.14 -8.02
C ALA A 125 -6.83 24.07 -7.79
N LEU A 126 -7.19 23.80 -6.54
CA LEU A 126 -8.11 22.74 -6.16
C LEU A 126 -9.45 23.27 -5.69
N PHE A 127 -10.50 22.56 -6.07
CA PHE A 127 -11.86 22.80 -5.64
C PHE A 127 -12.27 21.68 -4.69
N LEU A 128 -12.86 22.05 -3.57
CA LEU A 128 -13.59 21.12 -2.72
C LEU A 128 -15.00 21.02 -3.27
N VAL A 129 -15.41 19.81 -3.61
CA VAL A 129 -16.76 19.49 -4.09
C VAL A 129 -17.41 18.48 -3.16
N GLU A 130 -18.71 18.64 -2.95
CA GLU A 130 -19.56 17.64 -2.30
C GLU A 130 -20.33 16.88 -3.38
N LEU A 131 -20.31 15.56 -3.32
CA LEU A 131 -21.00 14.66 -4.24
C LEU A 131 -22.36 14.28 -3.63
N THR A 132 -23.43 14.42 -4.40
CA THR A 132 -24.78 14.07 -3.93
C THR A 132 -24.93 12.54 -3.87
N PRO A 133 -25.11 11.92 -2.68
CA PRO A 133 -25.09 10.46 -2.51
C PRO A 133 -26.03 9.72 -3.47
N ASP A 134 -27.29 10.15 -3.54
CA ASP A 134 -28.34 9.52 -4.35
C ASP A 134 -28.04 9.55 -5.87
N SER A 135 -27.12 10.41 -6.31
CA SER A 135 -26.75 10.56 -7.72
C SER A 135 -25.59 9.63 -8.16
N LEU A 136 -24.89 9.01 -7.20
CA LEU A 136 -23.68 8.20 -7.47
C LEU A 136 -24.03 6.77 -7.91
N ASN A 137 -24.96 6.14 -7.16
CA ASN A 137 -25.45 4.78 -7.36
C ASN A 137 -24.36 3.72 -7.56
N PRO A 138 -23.90 3.03 -6.47
CA PRO A 138 -24.16 3.30 -5.06
C PRO A 138 -23.15 4.28 -4.43
N ASP A 139 -21.93 4.37 -4.97
CA ASP A 139 -20.82 5.12 -4.39
C ASP A 139 -19.96 5.82 -5.46
N VAL A 140 -19.03 6.65 -5.00
CA VAL A 140 -18.17 7.47 -5.86
C VAL A 140 -17.30 6.63 -6.78
N LEU A 141 -16.72 5.53 -6.28
CA LEU A 141 -15.85 4.68 -7.09
C LEU A 141 -16.62 3.99 -8.20
N THR A 142 -17.84 3.53 -7.93
CA THR A 142 -18.69 2.89 -8.91
C THR A 142 -19.09 3.88 -9.98
N TRP A 143 -19.44 5.12 -9.60
CA TRP A 143 -19.67 6.20 -10.55
C TRP A 143 -18.43 6.49 -11.40
N LEU A 144 -17.25 6.66 -10.78
CA LEU A 144 -16.00 6.92 -11.51
C LEU A 144 -15.69 5.79 -12.49
N ASN A 145 -15.81 4.53 -12.09
CA ASN A 145 -15.59 3.40 -13.01
C ASN A 145 -16.58 3.37 -14.19
N ARG A 146 -17.81 3.88 -14.00
CA ARG A 146 -18.85 3.92 -15.04
C ARG A 146 -18.69 5.09 -16.01
N ALA A 147 -18.39 6.29 -15.50
CA ALA A 147 -18.47 7.55 -16.24
C ALA A 147 -17.12 8.26 -16.41
N GLY A 148 -16.13 7.84 -15.65
CA GLY A 148 -14.82 8.41 -15.66
C GLY A 148 -13.97 7.92 -16.83
N HIS A 149 -12.96 8.71 -17.15
CA HIS A 149 -11.95 8.43 -18.15
C HIS A 149 -10.58 8.37 -17.49
N MET A 150 -9.69 7.56 -18.05
CA MET A 150 -8.29 7.52 -17.65
C MET A 150 -7.72 8.94 -17.72
N PRO A 151 -7.17 9.49 -16.61
CA PRO A 151 -6.39 10.70 -16.70
C PRO A 151 -5.21 10.40 -17.64
N LEU A 152 -4.99 11.29 -18.61
CA LEU A 152 -3.81 11.13 -19.48
C LEU A 152 -2.58 11.26 -18.57
N PRO A 153 -1.66 10.28 -18.57
CA PRO A 153 -0.41 10.42 -17.86
C PRO A 153 0.31 11.66 -18.38
N PRO A 154 0.95 12.48 -17.53
CA PRO A 154 1.83 13.56 -18.00
C PRO A 154 3.06 13.02 -18.76
N TYR A 155 3.25 11.69 -18.82
CA TYR A 155 4.47 10.99 -19.20
C TYR A 155 4.48 10.38 -20.61
N ILE A 156 3.67 10.88 -21.57
CA ILE A 156 3.81 10.40 -22.96
C ILE A 156 5.24 10.65 -23.51
N ASP A 157 6.08 11.47 -22.85
CA ASP A 157 7.49 11.69 -23.15
C ASP A 157 8.47 11.57 -21.95
N ARG A 158 8.28 10.64 -21.00
CA ARG A 158 9.33 10.37 -19.97
C ARG A 158 9.63 8.89 -19.83
N ALA A 159 10.92 8.56 -19.80
CA ALA A 159 11.41 7.29 -19.31
C ALA A 159 11.16 7.21 -17.79
N ASP A 160 10.82 6.02 -17.30
CA ASP A 160 10.58 5.77 -15.87
C ASP A 160 11.83 6.17 -15.06
N ASP A 161 11.75 7.28 -14.32
CA ASP A 161 12.85 7.77 -13.50
C ASP A 161 12.82 7.11 -12.12
N ALA A 162 14.02 6.76 -11.62
CA ALA A 162 14.30 6.17 -10.30
C ALA A 162 13.96 7.08 -9.09
N GLN A 163 13.02 8.02 -9.26
CA GLN A 163 12.73 9.12 -8.36
C GLN A 163 11.64 8.81 -7.32
N ASP A 164 10.89 7.71 -7.50
CA ASP A 164 9.78 7.31 -6.61
C ASP A 164 10.21 6.55 -5.34
N PHE A 165 11.50 6.19 -5.22
CA PHE A 165 12.03 5.40 -4.10
C PHE A 165 13.28 6.03 -3.48
N GLN A 166 13.23 7.34 -3.24
CA GLN A 166 14.34 8.05 -2.61
C GLN A 166 14.60 7.57 -1.17
N PRO A 167 15.87 7.62 -0.70
CA PRO A 167 16.19 7.37 0.69
C PRO A 167 15.42 8.29 1.63
N VAL A 168 15.15 7.81 2.85
CA VAL A 168 14.57 8.65 3.91
C VAL A 168 15.50 9.84 4.15
N ARG A 169 15.02 11.05 3.90
CA ARG A 169 15.82 12.29 3.99
C ARG A 169 15.97 12.84 5.41
N VAL A 170 15.36 12.20 6.40
CA VAL A 170 15.44 12.59 7.81
C VAL A 170 16.29 11.59 8.60
N ASP A 171 17.06 12.06 9.58
CA ASP A 171 17.92 11.20 10.38
C ASP A 171 17.12 10.34 11.36
N ASN A 172 16.09 10.91 11.99
CA ASN A 172 15.19 10.21 12.90
C ASN A 172 13.95 9.69 12.15
N ILE A 173 13.80 8.37 12.14
CA ILE A 173 12.72 7.65 11.45
C ILE A 173 11.32 8.14 11.90
N GLN A 174 11.17 8.53 13.17
CA GLN A 174 9.88 8.98 13.72
C GLN A 174 9.43 10.35 13.17
N GLU A 175 10.32 11.12 12.56
CA GLU A 175 10.03 12.42 11.96
C GLU A 175 9.64 12.30 10.48
N HIS A 176 9.74 11.10 9.90
CA HIS A 176 9.41 10.89 8.49
C HIS A 176 7.90 10.86 8.27
N THR A 177 7.41 11.67 7.32
CA THR A 177 6.03 11.62 6.84
C THR A 177 5.97 10.85 5.53
N MET A 178 5.27 9.71 5.53
CA MET A 178 5.02 8.94 4.31
C MET A 178 4.08 9.67 3.36
N HIS A 179 4.31 9.48 2.07
CA HIS A 179 3.33 9.84 1.05
C HIS A 179 2.01 9.11 1.28
N SER A 180 0.91 9.85 1.10
CA SER A 180 -0.45 9.32 1.22
C SER A 180 -0.78 8.49 0.00
N GLU A 181 -1.32 7.30 0.21
CA GLU A 181 -1.87 6.46 -0.85
C GLU A 181 -3.31 6.15 -0.53
N TRP A 182 -4.21 6.32 -1.50
CA TRP A 182 -5.59 5.91 -1.33
C TRP A 182 -5.72 4.40 -1.54
N LEU A 183 -6.51 3.73 -0.71
CA LEU A 183 -6.75 2.31 -0.78
C LEU A 183 -8.20 1.93 -0.48
N ASN A 184 -8.56 0.72 -0.89
CA ASN A 184 -9.86 0.11 -0.63
C ASN A 184 -9.68 -1.37 -0.27
N VAL A 185 -10.09 -1.73 0.94
CA VAL A 185 -10.19 -3.10 1.42
C VAL A 185 -11.68 -3.46 1.45
N PRO A 186 -12.18 -4.18 0.42
CA PRO A 186 -13.60 -4.48 0.29
C PRO A 186 -14.05 -5.57 1.29
N GLU A 187 -15.36 -5.65 1.52
CA GLU A 187 -16.00 -6.66 2.38
C GLU A 187 -15.60 -8.09 2.03
N GLU A 188 -15.45 -8.41 0.74
CA GLU A 188 -15.00 -9.73 0.28
C GLU A 188 -13.62 -10.09 0.82
N THR A 189 -12.68 -9.14 0.84
CA THR A 189 -11.34 -9.36 1.41
C THR A 189 -11.40 -9.59 2.91
N VAL A 190 -12.28 -8.86 3.60
CA VAL A 190 -12.51 -9.02 5.04
C VAL A 190 -13.06 -10.42 5.35
N ALA A 191 -14.11 -10.83 4.64
CA ALA A 191 -14.71 -12.15 4.78
C ALA A 191 -13.71 -13.28 4.48
N ALA A 192 -12.85 -13.09 3.47
CA ALA A 192 -11.77 -14.02 3.16
C ALA A 192 -10.76 -14.14 4.31
N ILE A 193 -10.35 -13.01 4.91
CA ILE A 193 -9.46 -12.99 6.08
C ILE A 193 -10.12 -13.70 7.26
N ASP A 194 -11.38 -13.40 7.55
CA ASP A 194 -12.14 -14.02 8.63
C ASP A 194 -12.23 -15.54 8.48
N ALA A 195 -12.63 -16.02 7.30
CA ALA A 195 -12.66 -17.45 6.99
C ALA A 195 -11.25 -18.08 7.08
N THR A 196 -10.19 -17.31 6.83
CA THR A 196 -8.80 -17.77 6.96
C THR A 196 -8.41 -17.96 8.42
N ARG A 197 -8.85 -17.04 9.28
CA ARG A 197 -8.66 -17.16 10.73
C ARG A 197 -9.40 -18.35 11.32
N GLU A 198 -10.64 -18.56 10.90
CA GLU A 198 -11.48 -19.65 11.41
C GLU A 198 -10.89 -21.03 11.13
N ARG A 199 -10.24 -21.21 9.99
CA ARG A 199 -9.55 -22.46 9.63
C ARG A 199 -8.09 -22.55 10.08
N GLY A 200 -7.59 -21.53 10.80
CA GLY A 200 -6.21 -21.49 11.29
C GLY A 200 -5.14 -21.26 10.21
N GLY A 201 -5.53 -20.73 9.04
CA GLY A 201 -4.61 -20.42 7.93
C GLY A 201 -3.84 -19.12 8.13
N ARG A 202 -2.80 -18.91 7.31
CA ARG A 202 -1.99 -17.67 7.31
C ARG A 202 -2.54 -16.66 6.32
N VAL A 203 -2.48 -15.38 6.69
CA VAL A 203 -2.69 -14.25 5.78
C VAL A 203 -1.32 -13.80 5.25
N VAL A 204 -1.10 -14.00 3.96
CA VAL A 204 0.17 -13.73 3.28
C VAL A 204 -0.02 -12.55 2.33
N CYS A 205 0.63 -11.43 2.63
CA CYS A 205 0.60 -10.26 1.76
C CYS A 205 1.64 -10.40 0.63
N VAL A 206 1.24 -10.08 -0.60
CA VAL A 206 2.14 -10.03 -1.77
C VAL A 206 2.39 -8.55 -2.08
N GLY A 207 3.56 -8.07 -1.68
CA GLY A 207 3.99 -6.69 -1.80
C GLY A 207 3.72 -5.83 -0.57
N THR A 208 4.56 -4.82 -0.36
CA THR A 208 4.49 -3.90 0.79
C THR A 208 3.25 -3.00 0.75
N THR A 209 2.69 -2.71 -0.42
CA THR A 209 1.42 -1.97 -0.58
C THR A 209 0.24 -2.77 -0.02
N ALA A 210 0.15 -4.07 -0.34
CA ALA A 210 -0.89 -4.95 0.21
C ALA A 210 -0.79 -5.04 1.74
N LEU A 211 0.43 -5.21 2.26
CA LEU A 211 0.69 -5.19 3.70
C LEU A 211 0.19 -3.89 4.35
N ARG A 212 0.59 -2.73 3.82
CA ARG A 212 0.18 -1.44 4.38
C ARG A 212 -1.33 -1.25 4.33
N ALA A 213 -2.01 -1.75 3.31
CA ALA A 213 -3.47 -1.68 3.22
C ALA A 213 -4.16 -2.49 4.31
N ILE A 214 -3.77 -3.76 4.48
CA ILE A 214 -4.34 -4.64 5.51
C ILE A 214 -4.03 -4.12 6.92
N GLU A 215 -2.81 -3.68 7.18
CA GLU A 215 -2.43 -3.16 8.49
C GLU A 215 -3.01 -1.78 8.79
N THR A 216 -3.34 -0.98 7.77
CA THR A 216 -4.13 0.25 7.94
C THR A 216 -5.55 -0.10 8.35
N ALA A 217 -6.23 -0.97 7.60
CA ALA A 217 -7.59 -1.41 7.92
C ALA A 217 -7.70 -2.02 9.34
N ALA A 218 -6.66 -2.74 9.79
CA ALA A 218 -6.58 -3.23 11.16
C ALA A 218 -6.48 -2.08 12.19
N ARG A 219 -5.61 -1.10 11.97
CA ARG A 219 -5.39 0.02 12.92
C ARG A 219 -6.60 0.95 13.03
N GLU A 220 -7.36 1.07 11.95
CA GLU A 220 -8.61 1.83 11.91
C GLU A 220 -9.76 1.09 12.62
N ASN A 221 -9.58 -0.20 12.95
CA ASN A 221 -10.51 -0.96 13.78
C ASN A 221 -9.77 -1.78 14.88
N PRO A 222 -9.33 -1.13 15.97
CA PRO A 222 -8.51 -1.76 17.02
C PRO A 222 -9.16 -2.98 17.68
N THR A 223 -10.50 -2.97 17.84
CA THR A 223 -11.24 -4.08 18.45
C THR A 223 -11.18 -5.34 17.59
N ALA A 224 -11.33 -5.21 16.28
CA ALA A 224 -11.15 -6.33 15.35
C ALA A 224 -9.67 -6.77 15.28
N ALA A 225 -8.75 -5.80 15.28
CA ALA A 225 -7.31 -6.07 15.22
C ALA A 225 -6.79 -6.88 16.41
N ALA A 226 -7.36 -6.69 17.61
CA ALA A 226 -7.05 -7.50 18.79
C ALA A 226 -7.32 -9.01 18.56
N GLN A 227 -8.20 -9.35 17.63
CA GLN A 227 -8.54 -10.72 17.22
C GLN A 227 -7.86 -11.12 15.90
N ARG A 228 -6.87 -10.34 15.44
CA ARG A 228 -6.21 -10.51 14.12
C ARG A 228 -7.20 -10.47 12.95
N ARG A 229 -8.28 -9.70 13.08
CA ARG A 229 -9.33 -9.44 12.08
C ARG A 229 -9.33 -7.95 11.68
N ILE A 230 -10.09 -7.61 10.65
CA ILE A 230 -10.24 -6.23 10.15
C ILE A 230 -11.71 -5.91 9.84
N ALA A 231 -12.00 -4.65 9.54
CA ALA A 231 -13.26 -4.23 8.93
C ALA A 231 -13.00 -3.66 7.53
N PRO A 232 -14.03 -3.51 6.69
CA PRO A 232 -13.89 -2.85 5.41
C PRO A 232 -13.36 -1.44 5.62
N TYR A 233 -12.44 -1.02 4.75
CA TYR A 233 -11.81 0.29 4.89
C TYR A 233 -11.56 0.91 3.53
N GLN A 234 -11.89 2.20 3.42
CA GLN A 234 -11.66 3.00 2.24
C GLN A 234 -11.12 4.36 2.68
N GLY A 235 -9.97 4.75 2.16
CA GLY A 235 -9.34 6.01 2.57
C GLY A 235 -7.86 6.07 2.27
N ASP A 236 -7.25 7.13 2.78
CA ASP A 236 -5.80 7.37 2.69
C ASP A 236 -5.04 6.56 3.73
N THR A 237 -3.95 5.91 3.32
CA THR A 237 -2.92 5.42 4.24
C THR A 237 -1.67 6.28 4.18
N ARG A 238 -1.15 6.63 5.35
CA ARG A 238 0.23 7.09 5.55
C ARG A 238 1.00 6.12 6.44
N LEU A 239 0.52 4.87 6.56
CA LEU A 239 1.08 3.92 7.49
C LEU A 239 2.56 3.68 7.18
N PHE A 240 3.39 4.04 8.15
CA PHE A 240 4.81 3.78 8.15
C PHE A 240 5.14 2.75 9.22
N LEU A 241 5.35 1.50 8.80
CA LEU A 241 5.77 0.43 9.70
C LEU A 241 7.28 0.46 9.87
N TYR A 242 7.73 0.45 11.12
CA TYR A 242 9.14 0.36 11.51
C TYR A 242 9.27 -0.52 12.77
N PRO A 243 10.48 -1.01 13.12
CA PRO A 243 10.65 -1.96 14.23
C PRO A 243 10.11 -1.45 15.56
N GLY A 244 9.45 -2.34 16.30
CA GLY A 244 8.77 -2.05 17.56
C GLY A 244 7.28 -1.72 17.41
N GLN A 245 6.76 -1.58 16.19
CA GLN A 245 5.33 -1.48 15.95
C GLN A 245 4.68 -2.85 15.77
N PRO A 246 3.44 -3.05 16.25
CA PRO A 246 2.72 -4.31 16.07
C PRO A 246 2.27 -4.50 14.63
N VAL A 247 2.26 -5.75 14.20
CA VAL A 247 1.65 -6.24 12.96
C VAL A 247 0.48 -7.13 13.38
N HIS A 248 -0.73 -6.72 13.04
CA HIS A 248 -1.95 -7.30 13.62
C HIS A 248 -2.44 -8.50 12.82
N VAL A 249 -2.36 -8.45 11.50
CA VAL A 249 -3.09 -9.39 10.63
C VAL A 249 -2.13 -10.12 9.70
N THR A 250 -1.09 -9.48 9.19
CA THR A 250 -0.18 -10.19 8.29
C THR A 250 0.59 -11.28 9.05
N ASP A 251 0.70 -12.48 8.46
CA ASP A 251 1.51 -13.60 8.96
C ASP A 251 2.79 -13.80 8.17
N ALA A 252 2.80 -13.44 6.87
CA ALA A 252 3.99 -13.41 6.04
C ALA A 252 3.88 -12.38 4.91
N LEU A 253 5.02 -11.97 4.38
CA LEU A 253 5.16 -11.04 3.27
C LEU A 253 6.05 -11.65 2.18
N LEU A 254 5.56 -11.66 0.94
CA LEU A 254 6.38 -11.83 -0.26
C LEU A 254 6.69 -10.44 -0.83
N THR A 255 7.96 -10.07 -0.95
CA THR A 255 8.38 -8.74 -1.43
C THR A 255 9.74 -8.80 -2.12
N ASN A 256 10.17 -7.72 -2.76
CA ASN A 256 11.51 -7.59 -3.34
C ASN A 256 12.55 -7.23 -2.26
N PHE A 257 13.82 -7.19 -2.63
CA PHE A 257 14.87 -6.55 -1.82
C PHE A 257 14.86 -5.03 -1.97
N HIS A 258 15.09 -4.32 -0.87
CA HIS A 258 14.94 -2.86 -0.77
C HIS A 258 16.28 -2.14 -0.58
N LEU A 259 16.36 -0.88 -0.99
CA LEU A 259 17.59 -0.09 -0.89
C LEU A 259 18.00 0.15 0.58
N PRO A 260 19.30 0.35 0.86
CA PRO A 260 19.79 0.79 2.17
C PRO A 260 19.07 2.06 2.62
N GLN A 261 18.79 2.17 3.93
CA GLN A 261 18.19 3.35 4.55
C GLN A 261 16.80 3.74 3.97
N SER A 262 16.11 2.80 3.32
CA SER A 262 14.76 3.01 2.78
C SER A 262 13.66 2.71 3.81
N THR A 263 12.50 3.34 3.64
CA THR A 263 11.30 3.04 4.45
C THR A 263 10.86 1.58 4.32
N LEU A 264 11.00 1.00 3.13
CA LEU A 264 10.65 -0.40 2.87
C LEU A 264 11.57 -1.37 3.62
N LEU A 265 12.86 -1.07 3.74
CA LEU A 265 13.79 -1.85 4.55
C LEU A 265 13.41 -1.82 6.04
N MET A 266 12.97 -0.66 6.53
CA MET A 266 12.48 -0.52 7.91
C MET A 266 11.18 -1.30 8.12
N LEU A 267 10.28 -1.30 7.12
CA LEU A 267 9.03 -2.06 7.14
C LEU A 267 9.29 -3.57 7.22
N VAL A 268 10.15 -4.13 6.37
CA VAL A 268 10.47 -5.57 6.45
C VAL A 268 11.19 -5.92 7.74
N SER A 269 12.01 -5.00 8.27
CA SER A 269 12.65 -5.14 9.59
C SER A 269 11.65 -5.12 10.75
N ALA A 270 10.49 -4.48 10.58
CA ALA A 270 9.41 -4.53 11.57
C ALA A 270 8.77 -5.92 11.67
N LEU A 271 8.81 -6.70 10.57
CA LEU A 271 8.20 -8.02 10.52
C LEU A 271 9.05 -9.09 11.20
N ALA A 272 10.36 -9.11 10.93
CA ALA A 272 11.24 -10.21 11.34
C ALA A 272 12.41 -9.77 12.24
N GLY A 273 12.48 -8.49 12.60
CA GLY A 273 13.57 -7.92 13.37
C GLY A 273 14.72 -7.43 12.50
N ARG A 274 15.29 -6.28 12.89
CA ARG A 274 16.34 -5.58 12.14
C ARG A 274 17.57 -6.45 11.88
N GLU A 275 18.13 -7.06 12.91
CA GLU A 275 19.40 -7.81 12.80
C GLU A 275 19.28 -8.99 11.84
N ARG A 276 18.15 -9.69 11.92
CA ARG A 276 17.85 -10.81 11.06
C ARG A 276 17.65 -10.42 9.61
N ILE A 277 16.93 -9.32 9.35
CA ILE A 277 16.79 -8.78 8.00
C ILE A 277 18.15 -8.35 7.43
N LEU A 278 18.97 -7.62 8.21
CA LEU A 278 20.27 -7.18 7.73
C LEU A 278 21.22 -8.36 7.46
N ALA A 279 21.19 -9.42 8.26
CA ALA A 279 21.94 -10.65 8.01
C ALA A 279 21.50 -11.33 6.69
N ALA A 280 20.19 -11.38 6.42
CA ALA A 280 19.65 -11.92 5.17
C ALA A 280 20.04 -11.07 3.95
N TYR A 281 20.05 -9.75 4.08
CA TYR A 281 20.45 -8.83 3.02
C TYR A 281 21.95 -8.93 2.71
N ASP A 282 22.78 -9.02 3.75
CA ASP A 282 24.22 -9.24 3.63
C ASP A 282 24.55 -10.60 2.97
N TYR A 283 23.79 -11.65 3.31
CA TYR A 283 23.83 -12.92 2.59
C TYR A 283 23.43 -12.76 1.11
N ALA A 284 22.30 -12.08 0.84
CA ALA A 284 21.79 -11.87 -0.50
C ALA A 284 22.81 -11.13 -1.39
N VAL A 285 23.50 -10.12 -0.85
CA VAL A 285 24.60 -9.43 -1.53
C VAL A 285 25.73 -10.39 -1.87
N ARG A 286 26.23 -11.17 -0.89
CA ARG A 286 27.30 -12.15 -1.12
C ARG A 286 26.93 -13.24 -2.13
N ALA A 287 25.69 -13.70 -2.09
CA ALA A 287 25.17 -14.74 -2.96
C ALA A 287 24.74 -14.21 -4.35
N GLY A 288 24.94 -12.91 -4.63
CA GLY A 288 24.66 -12.31 -5.93
C GLY A 288 23.17 -12.26 -6.28
N PHE A 289 22.30 -12.07 -5.28
CA PHE A 289 20.90 -11.75 -5.54
C PHE A 289 20.79 -10.39 -6.23
N ARG A 290 19.74 -10.27 -7.04
CA ARG A 290 19.36 -9.03 -7.72
C ARG A 290 18.40 -8.24 -6.86
N PHE A 291 18.62 -6.94 -6.74
CA PHE A 291 17.86 -6.05 -5.84
C PHE A 291 16.86 -5.17 -6.60
N PHE A 292 15.97 -4.54 -5.84
CA PHE A 292 15.03 -3.50 -6.28
C PHE A 292 13.86 -4.01 -7.15
N SER A 293 13.21 -3.11 -7.91
CA SER A 293 11.90 -3.35 -8.55
C SER A 293 11.85 -4.56 -9.49
N TYR A 294 12.95 -4.87 -10.17
CA TYR A 294 13.06 -5.97 -11.12
C TYR A 294 14.00 -7.09 -10.64
N GLY A 295 14.32 -7.07 -9.35
CA GLY A 295 15.23 -8.01 -8.73
C GLY A 295 14.60 -9.37 -8.42
N ASP A 296 15.29 -10.09 -7.56
CA ASP A 296 14.81 -11.29 -6.91
C ASP A 296 13.87 -10.93 -5.74
N ALA A 297 13.24 -11.93 -5.15
CA ALA A 297 12.26 -11.78 -4.10
C ALA A 297 12.71 -12.39 -2.76
N MET A 298 11.99 -12.02 -1.71
CA MET A 298 12.17 -12.50 -0.35
C MET A 298 10.80 -12.87 0.25
N PHE A 299 10.72 -14.02 0.93
CA PHE A 299 9.56 -14.44 1.71
C PHE A 299 9.88 -14.31 3.21
N ILE A 300 9.09 -13.51 3.92
CA ILE A 300 9.38 -13.05 5.28
C ILE A 300 8.20 -13.40 6.18
N PRO A 301 8.35 -14.31 7.16
CA PRO A 301 7.34 -14.52 8.17
C PRO A 301 7.32 -13.35 9.16
N VAL A 302 6.14 -13.02 9.66
CA VAL A 302 5.98 -12.07 10.76
C VAL A 302 6.27 -12.79 12.07
N ASN A 303 7.28 -12.31 12.79
CA ASN A 303 7.63 -12.83 14.10
C ASN A 303 6.83 -12.10 15.20
N GLN A 304 5.80 -12.77 15.71
CA GLN A 304 4.91 -12.21 16.74
C GLN A 304 5.61 -11.93 18.08
N SER A 305 6.78 -12.53 18.35
CA SER A 305 7.58 -12.23 19.55
C SER A 305 8.28 -10.86 19.53
N ILE A 306 8.29 -10.18 18.37
CA ILE A 306 8.90 -8.85 18.18
C ILE A 306 7.83 -7.76 18.21
N ALA A 307 6.54 -8.12 18.12
CA ALA A 307 5.45 -7.20 18.38
C ALA A 307 5.40 -6.91 19.88
N PRO A 308 5.22 -5.65 20.33
CA PRO A 308 5.11 -5.36 21.75
C PRO A 308 3.96 -6.20 22.32
N ALA A 309 4.25 -6.95 23.38
CA ALA A 309 3.24 -7.63 24.16
C ALA A 309 2.12 -6.63 24.44
N GLY A 310 0.88 -7.00 24.10
CA GLY A 310 -0.29 -6.24 24.50
C GLY A 310 -0.18 -5.92 25.98
N ALA A 311 -0.51 -4.67 26.33
CA ALA A 311 -0.56 -4.22 27.71
C ALA A 311 -1.58 -5.07 28.48
N GLU A 312 -1.11 -6.16 29.08
CA GLU A 312 -1.83 -6.86 30.12
C GLU A 312 -1.03 -6.77 31.42
N GLN A 313 -1.77 -6.36 32.45
CA GLN A 313 -1.49 -6.45 33.90
C GLN A 313 -0.70 -5.30 34.56
N SER A 314 -1.46 -4.34 35.10
CA SER A 314 -1.53 -4.21 36.57
C SER A 314 -2.85 -3.58 37.04
N HIS A 315 -3.89 -4.40 37.15
CA HIS A 315 -4.88 -4.24 38.22
C HIS A 315 -4.69 -5.39 39.19
N ALA A 316 -4.04 -5.11 40.33
CA ALA A 316 -4.23 -5.82 41.59
C ALA A 316 -3.54 -5.04 42.72
N ILE A 317 -4.40 -4.42 43.55
CA ILE A 317 -4.23 -3.99 44.96
C ILE A 317 -3.15 -2.95 45.25
#